data_AF-A0A7C5XVT4-F1
#
_entry.id   AF-A0A7C5XVT4-F1
#
_cell.length_a   1.000
_cell.length_b   1.000
_cell.length_c   1.000
_cell.angle_alpha   90.00
_cell.angle_beta   90.00
_cell.angle_gamma   90.00
#
_symmetry.space_group_name_H-M   'P 1'
#
loop_
_entity.id
_entity.type
_entity.pdbx_description
1 polymer ?
#
loop_
_entity_poly.entity_id
_entity_poly.type
_entity_poly.pdbx_seq_one_letter_code
_entity_poly.pdbx_strand_id
1 'polypeptide(L)' 'MSQQSILDLVGNTPLVELRRMVEPGMARVLLKMESFNPSGSLKDR' A
#
# COMPACT_ATOMS: atom_id res chain seq x y z
N MET A 1 -15.26 -0.01 -13.50
CA MET A 1 -14.65 -1.31 -13.91
C MET A 1 -15.39 -2.39 -13.16
N SER A 2 -15.91 -3.41 -13.84
CA SER A 2 -16.47 -4.60 -13.17
C SER A 2 -15.32 -5.54 -12.83
N GLN A 3 -15.06 -5.75 -11.55
CA GLN A 3 -14.15 -6.80 -11.08
C GLN A 3 -14.86 -8.14 -11.20
N GLN A 4 -14.26 -9.12 -11.88
CA GLN A 4 -14.85 -10.45 -12.10
C GLN A 4 -14.29 -11.49 -11.11
N SER A 5 -13.14 -11.19 -10.49
CA SER A 5 -12.47 -12.03 -9.51
C SER A 5 -11.91 -11.20 -8.36
N ILE A 6 -11.75 -11.83 -7.19
CA ILE A 6 -11.00 -11.25 -6.06
C ILE A 6 -9.54 -11.01 -6.43
N LEU A 7 -9.00 -11.78 -7.38
CA LEU A 7 -7.63 -11.60 -7.89
C LEU A 7 -7.45 -10.25 -8.60
N ASP A 8 -8.51 -9.69 -9.17
CA ASP A 8 -8.46 -8.38 -9.84
C ASP A 8 -8.21 -7.24 -8.84
N LEU A 9 -8.42 -7.49 -7.54
CA LEU A 9 -8.18 -6.55 -6.45
C LEU A 9 -6.75 -6.63 -5.91
N VAL A 10 -5.93 -7.58 -6.37
CA VAL A 10 -4.53 -7.69 -5.94
C VAL A 10 -3.73 -6.50 -6.49
N GLY A 11 -3.10 -5.78 -5.58
CA GLY A 11 -2.26 -4.64 -5.88
C GLY A 11 -2.99 -3.30 -5.93
N ASN A 12 -2.40 -2.33 -6.63
CA ASN A 12 -2.80 -0.91 -6.56
C ASN A 12 -2.99 -0.39 -5.13
N THR A 13 -2.26 -0.98 -4.19
CA THR A 13 -2.25 -0.63 -2.77
C THR A 13 -1.73 0.81 -2.58
N PRO A 14 -2.29 1.58 -1.64
CA PRO A 14 -1.97 2.98 -1.51
C PRO A 14 -0.53 3.21 -1.06
N LEU A 15 0.03 4.35 -1.47
CA LEU A 15 1.23 4.93 -0.89
C LEU A 15 0.81 6.02 0.11
N VAL A 16 1.23 5.88 1.36
CA VAL A 16 0.91 6.82 2.44
C VAL A 16 2.20 7.50 2.90
N GLU A 17 2.17 8.82 3.05
CA GLU A 17 3.32 9.59 3.50
C GLU A 17 3.42 9.65 5.03
N LEU A 18 4.62 9.39 5.56
CA LEU A 18 4.89 9.46 6.99
C LEU A 18 5.10 10.92 7.44
N ARG A 19 4.21 11.43 8.29
CA ARG A 19 4.23 12.85 8.70
C ARG A 19 4.75 13.13 10.10
N ARG A 20 4.71 12.16 11.02
CA ARG A 20 4.97 12.39 12.46
C ARG A 20 6.36 11.99 12.94
N MET A 21 7.05 11.12 12.21
CA MET A 21 8.36 10.57 12.61
C MET A 21 9.51 11.07 11.73
N VAL A 22 9.21 11.92 10.76
CA VAL A 22 10.20 12.49 9.84
C VAL A 22 10.56 13.88 10.34
N GLU A 23 11.84 14.10 10.62
CA GLU A 23 12.37 15.37 11.14
C GLU A 23 12.93 16.26 10.02
N PRO A 24 13.13 17.56 10.26
CA PRO A 24 13.76 18.45 9.29
C PRO A 24 15.11 17.93 8.80
N GLY A 25 15.32 17.92 7.48
CA GLY A 25 16.55 17.41 6.85
C GLY A 25 16.52 15.91 6.51
N MET A 26 15.50 15.17 6.96
CA MET A 26 15.30 13.79 6.53
C MET A 26 14.69 13.68 5.13
N ALA A 27 14.88 12.53 4.49
CA ALA A 27 14.23 12.21 3.23
C ALA A 27 12.72 12.02 3.40
N ARG A 28 11.98 12.19 2.29
CA ARG A 28 10.55 11.85 2.21
C ARG A 28 10.37 10.33 2.34
N VAL A 29 9.56 9.90 3.32
CA VAL A 29 9.27 8.49 3.58
C VAL A 29 7.84 8.16 3.15
N LEU A 30 7.69 7.14 2.31
CA LEU A 30 6.41 6.61 1.84
C LEU A 30 6.23 5.16 2.26
N LEU A 31 5.06 4.83 2.78
CA LEU A 31 4.66 3.47 3.13
C LEU A 31 3.82 2.89 2.01
N LYS A 32 4.23 1.74 1.47
CA LYS A 32 3.43 0.94 0.53
C LYS A 32 2.56 -0.04 1.33
N MET A 33 1.25 0.23 1.36
CA MET A 33 0.31 -0.47 2.25
C MET A 33 -0.15 -1.81 1.68
N GLU A 34 0.75 -2.79 1.56
CA GLU A 34 0.44 -4.13 1.02
C GLU A 34 -0.55 -4.94 1.87
N SER A 35 -0.85 -4.51 3.09
CA SER A 35 -1.95 -5.07 3.89
C SER A 35 -3.34 -4.80 3.31
N PHE A 36 -3.46 -3.96 2.28
CA PHE A 36 -4.71 -3.69 1.57
C PHE A 36 -5.00 -4.68 0.44
N ASN A 37 -4.09 -5.62 0.17
CA ASN A 37 -4.41 -6.74 -0.71
C ASN A 37 -5.49 -7.64 -0.07
N PRO A 38 -6.25 -8.42 -0.86
CA PRO A 38 -7.35 -9.25 -0.37
C PRO A 38 -7.06 -10.19 0.82
N SER A 39 -5.89 -10.84 0.87
CA SER A 39 -5.50 -11.69 2.01
C SER A 39 -4.93 -10.93 3.20
N GLY A 40 -4.74 -9.62 3.05
CA GLY A 40 -4.16 -8.75 4.08
C GLY A 40 -2.64 -8.74 4.11
N SER A 41 -1.96 -9.24 3.07
CA SER A 41 -0.49 -9.25 3.04
C SER A 41 0.11 -9.04 1.64
N LEU A 42 1.41 -8.83 1.60
CA LEU A 42 2.20 -8.78 0.35
C LEU A 42 2.12 -10.11 -0.45
N LYS A 43 1.81 -11.24 0.21
CA LYS A 43 1.88 -12.59 -0.39
C LYS A 43 0.77 -12.92 -1.36
N ASP A 44 -0.12 -11.98 -1.64
CA ASP A 44 -1.05 -12.08 -2.78
C ASP A 44 -0.34 -11.92 -4.14
N ARG A 45 0.91 -11.46 -4.11
CA ARG A 45 1.83 -11.37 -5.25
C ARG A 45 2.95 -12.40 -5.10
#